data_AF-L7EGC6-F1
#
_entry.id   AF-L7EGC6-F1
#
_cell.length_a   1.000
_cell.length_b   1.000
_cell.length_c   1.000
_cell.angle_alpha   90.00
_cell.angle_beta   90.00
_cell.angle_gamma   90.00
#
_symmetry.space_group_name_H-M   'P 1'
#
loop_
_entity.id
_entity.type
_entity.pdbx_description
1 polymer ?
#
loop_
_entity_poly.entity_id
_entity_poly.type
_entity_poly.pdbx_seq_one_letter_code
_entity_poly.pdbx_strand_id
1 'polypeptide(L)'
;MKETNKDNKQLLLIDDDPNLILLVKDYLEFRGYRVTTAENGSEALAILERGANAAKAREMPDMIICDLMMPEMDGYAFLETIRRDIRFSGLPVIFLSPEGQSQDKVTGLTAGADFYMVKPFEPEELVARVESSLKQAGQLPKRSTRIHSPDVTPVQVPGNVELTPTELKVVQLVAQGLANREIAAKLNVSQRTIESHVSNMLHKTGLHNRTELTQWAIESNKLLTI
;
A
#
# COMPACT_ATOMS: atom_id res chain seq x y z
N MET A 1 25.40 -9.97 1.66
CA MET A 1 24.26 -9.08 1.34
C MET A 1 23.83 -9.42 -0.08
N LYS A 2 22.58 -9.82 -0.31
CA LYS A 2 22.09 -10.07 -1.67
C LYS A 2 21.74 -8.72 -2.30
N GLU A 3 22.55 -8.27 -3.24
CA GLU A 3 22.22 -7.15 -4.11
C GLU A 3 20.92 -7.52 -4.85
N THR A 4 19.83 -6.83 -4.52
CA THR A 4 18.63 -6.86 -5.34
C THR A 4 19.02 -6.39 -6.73
N ASN A 5 18.75 -7.17 -7.77
CA ASN A 5 19.09 -6.88 -9.16
C ASN A 5 18.38 -5.58 -9.61
N LYS A 6 19.00 -4.41 -9.36
CA LYS A 6 18.44 -3.07 -9.61
C LYS A 6 18.39 -2.76 -11.10
N ASP A 7 19.34 -3.31 -11.86
CA ASP A 7 19.70 -2.97 -13.24
C ASP A 7 18.64 -3.26 -14.32
N ASN A 8 17.40 -3.56 -13.94
CA ASN A 8 16.36 -3.83 -14.92
C ASN A 8 14.92 -3.55 -14.44
N LYS A 9 14.77 -2.86 -13.29
CA LYS A 9 13.43 -2.53 -12.78
C LYS A 9 12.89 -1.29 -13.48
N GLN A 10 11.67 -1.41 -14.00
CA GLN A 10 10.99 -0.34 -14.71
C GLN A 10 10.00 0.37 -13.78
N LEU A 11 10.10 1.69 -13.69
CA LEU A 11 9.22 2.54 -12.89
C LEU A 11 8.37 3.39 -13.82
N LEU A 12 7.11 3.60 -13.47
CA LEU A 12 6.24 4.60 -14.09
C LEU A 12 6.09 5.78 -13.12
N LEU A 13 6.59 6.95 -13.51
CA LEU A 13 6.47 8.20 -12.77
C LEU A 13 5.36 9.05 -13.40
N ILE A 14 4.40 9.49 -12.60
CA ILE A 14 3.23 10.25 -13.04
C ILE A 14 3.14 11.51 -12.19
N ASP A 15 3.25 12.68 -12.79
CA ASP A 15 3.17 13.99 -12.13
C ASP A 15 2.90 15.07 -13.20
N ASP A 16 2.16 16.12 -12.89
CA ASP A 16 1.88 17.21 -13.85
C ASP A 16 2.93 18.33 -13.81
N ASP A 17 3.84 18.33 -12.83
CA ASP A 17 4.99 19.24 -12.78
C ASP A 17 6.19 18.66 -13.56
N PRO A 18 6.50 19.21 -14.76
CA PRO A 18 7.60 18.71 -15.58
C PRO A 18 8.98 18.86 -14.92
N ASN A 19 9.15 19.82 -14.00
CA ASN A 19 10.41 19.99 -13.28
C ASN A 19 10.62 18.87 -12.26
N LEU A 20 9.55 18.50 -11.57
CA LEU A 20 9.58 17.39 -10.62
C LEU A 20 9.78 16.06 -11.34
N ILE A 21 9.11 15.85 -12.48
CA ILE A 21 9.34 14.69 -13.34
C ILE A 21 10.83 14.58 -13.68
N LEU A 22 11.43 15.66 -14.20
CA LEU A 22 12.82 15.66 -14.62
C LEU A 22 13.76 15.33 -13.46
N LEU A 23 13.59 16.01 -12.32
CA LEU A 23 14.42 15.80 -11.13
C LEU A 23 14.34 14.36 -10.61
N VAL A 24 13.13 13.85 -10.44
CA VAL A 24 12.90 12.51 -9.88
C VAL A 24 13.36 11.44 -10.87
N LYS A 25 13.11 11.62 -12.17
CA LYS A 25 13.58 10.73 -13.22
C LYS A 25 15.10 10.62 -13.21
N ASP A 26 15.81 11.74 -13.28
CA ASP A 26 17.27 11.78 -13.32
C ASP A 26 17.86 11.07 -12.09
N TYR A 27 17.27 11.32 -10.92
CA TYR A 27 17.72 10.71 -9.67
C TYR A 27 17.47 9.19 -9.64
N LEU A 28 16.31 8.71 -10.11
CA LEU A 28 16.00 7.28 -10.17
C LEU A 28 16.85 6.56 -11.22
N GLU A 29 17.07 7.17 -12.39
CA GLU A 29 17.93 6.62 -13.44
C GLU A 29 19.39 6.52 -12.98
N PHE A 30 19.88 7.53 -12.25
CA PHE A 30 21.21 7.48 -11.61
C PHE A 30 21.34 6.30 -10.62
N ARG A 31 20.24 5.85 -10.03
CA ARG A 31 20.19 4.69 -9.11
C ARG A 31 19.98 3.35 -9.84
N GLY A 32 19.98 3.35 -11.17
CA GLY A 32 19.93 2.16 -12.02
C GLY A 32 18.53 1.71 -12.44
N TYR A 33 17.49 2.52 -12.16
CA TYR A 33 16.13 2.24 -12.60
C TYR A 33 15.88 2.69 -14.04
N ARG A 34 14.97 2.02 -14.75
CA ARG A 34 14.43 2.52 -16.02
C ARG A 34 13.14 3.29 -15.72
N VAL A 35 13.04 4.55 -16.11
CA VAL A 35 11.87 5.38 -15.77
C VAL A 35 11.10 5.75 -17.04
N THR A 36 9.81 5.41 -17.05
CA THR A 36 8.85 5.93 -18.01
C THR A 36 8.01 7.00 -17.31
N THR A 37 7.70 8.09 -17.99
CA THR A 37 7.00 9.24 -17.39
C THR A 37 5.63 9.44 -18.05
N ALA A 38 4.70 10.03 -17.30
CA ALA A 38 3.41 10.50 -17.78
C ALA A 38 3.04 11.80 -17.04
N GLU A 39 2.29 12.68 -17.71
CA GLU A 39 1.89 13.98 -17.15
C GLU A 39 0.51 13.94 -16.46
N ASN A 40 -0.26 12.86 -16.66
CA ASN A 40 -1.56 12.65 -16.02
C ASN A 40 -1.97 11.16 -16.00
N GLY A 41 -3.07 10.85 -15.31
CA GLY A 41 -3.59 9.48 -15.20
C GLY A 41 -4.02 8.86 -16.54
N SER A 42 -4.54 9.65 -17.48
CA SER A 42 -4.97 9.17 -18.80
C SER A 42 -3.79 8.68 -19.65
N GLU A 43 -2.69 9.45 -19.68
CA GLU A 43 -1.46 9.06 -20.35
C GLU A 43 -0.84 7.82 -19.70
N ALA A 44 -0.83 7.77 -18.36
CA ALA A 44 -0.34 6.62 -17.61
C ALA A 44 -1.11 5.34 -17.93
N LEU A 45 -2.45 5.40 -18.05
CA LEU A 45 -3.26 4.26 -18.48
C LEU A 45 -2.91 3.82 -19.91
N ALA A 46 -2.71 4.76 -20.83
CA ALA A 46 -2.31 4.42 -22.19
C ALA A 46 -0.94 3.74 -22.24
N ILE A 47 0.01 4.12 -21.37
CA ILE A 47 1.30 3.45 -21.22
C ILE A 47 1.12 2.02 -20.69
N LEU A 48 0.31 1.85 -19.64
CA LEU A 48 0.03 0.52 -19.07
C LEU A 48 -0.63 -0.42 -20.09
N GLU A 49 -1.60 0.07 -20.86
CA GLU A 49 -2.25 -0.71 -21.91
C GLU A 49 -1.28 -1.09 -23.03
N ARG A 50 -0.42 -0.18 -23.47
CA ARG A 50 0.63 -0.51 -24.45
C ARG A 50 1.57 -1.59 -23.91
N GLY A 51 2.03 -1.45 -22.68
CA GLY A 51 2.90 -2.43 -22.03
C GLY A 51 2.24 -3.80 -21.84
N ALA A 52 0.94 -3.84 -21.52
CA ALA A 52 0.19 -5.09 -21.36
C ALA A 52 -0.02 -5.83 -22.70
N ASN A 53 -0.13 -5.10 -23.80
CA ASN A 53 -0.30 -5.66 -25.14
C ASN A 53 1.04 -5.97 -25.83
N ALA A 54 2.16 -5.50 -25.30
CA ALA A 54 3.49 -5.79 -25.83
C ALA A 54 3.85 -7.27 -25.63
N ALA A 55 4.35 -7.92 -26.67
CA ALA A 55 4.77 -9.33 -26.62
C ALA A 55 5.93 -9.58 -25.64
N LYS A 56 6.59 -8.54 -25.14
CA LYS A 56 7.65 -8.60 -24.14
C LYS A 56 7.13 -8.08 -22.81
N ALA A 57 7.17 -8.93 -21.78
CA ALA A 57 6.89 -8.56 -20.38
C ALA A 57 7.80 -7.45 -19.80
N ARG A 58 8.80 -6.96 -20.57
CA ARG A 58 9.76 -5.92 -20.18
C ARG A 58 9.28 -4.48 -20.42
N GLU A 59 8.04 -4.29 -20.86
CA GLU A 59 7.42 -2.97 -21.02
C GLU A 59 6.43 -2.64 -19.91
N MET A 60 6.09 -3.62 -19.07
CA MET A 60 5.28 -3.42 -17.87
C MET A 60 6.13 -2.82 -16.75
N PRO A 61 5.66 -1.75 -16.08
CA PRO A 61 6.34 -1.23 -14.92
C PRO A 61 6.28 -2.24 -13.77
N ASP A 62 7.36 -2.32 -13.01
CA ASP A 62 7.43 -3.05 -11.74
C ASP A 62 6.81 -2.25 -10.59
N MET A 63 6.66 -0.93 -10.75
CA MET A 63 6.11 -0.02 -9.74
C MET A 63 5.66 1.30 -10.36
N ILE A 64 4.67 1.93 -9.73
CA ILE A 64 4.16 3.26 -10.08
C ILE A 64 4.46 4.25 -8.94
N ILE A 65 4.91 5.44 -9.31
CA ILE A 65 5.03 6.61 -8.46
C ILE A 65 4.09 7.66 -9.06
N CYS A 66 3.08 8.07 -8.31
CA CYS A 66 1.98 8.89 -8.85
C CYS A 66 1.74 10.10 -7.97
N ASP A 67 1.57 11.27 -8.57
CA ASP A 67 1.00 12.42 -7.86
C ASP A 67 -0.50 12.20 -7.61
N LEU A 68 -0.99 12.77 -6.51
CA LEU A 68 -2.43 12.72 -6.21
C LEU A 68 -3.22 13.77 -6.97
N MET A 69 -2.66 14.96 -7.19
CA MET A 69 -3.37 16.14 -7.66
C MET A 69 -2.94 16.50 -9.08
N MET A 70 -3.48 15.77 -10.06
CA MET A 70 -3.19 16.00 -11.48
C MET A 70 -4.45 16.47 -12.23
N PRO A 71 -4.30 17.25 -13.32
CA PRO A 71 -5.40 17.61 -14.20
C PRO A 71 -5.95 16.39 -14.95
N GLU A 72 -7.18 16.51 -15.44
CA GLU A 72 -7.93 15.50 -16.21
C GLU A 72 -8.30 14.23 -15.42
N MET A 73 -7.31 13.50 -14.92
CA MET A 73 -7.47 12.30 -14.11
C MET A 73 -6.50 12.35 -12.94
N ASP A 74 -7.06 12.46 -11.73
CA ASP A 74 -6.32 12.47 -10.48
C ASP A 74 -5.77 11.08 -10.11
N GLY A 75 -4.86 11.04 -9.13
CA GLY A 75 -4.21 9.80 -8.70
C GLY A 75 -5.18 8.75 -8.14
N TYR A 76 -6.28 9.17 -7.51
CA TYR A 76 -7.28 8.25 -6.95
C TYR A 76 -8.09 7.57 -8.04
N ALA A 77 -8.59 8.33 -9.02
CA ALA A 77 -9.33 7.80 -10.17
C ALA A 77 -8.45 6.87 -11.01
N PHE A 78 -7.18 7.23 -11.19
CA PHE A 78 -6.19 6.36 -11.83
C PHE A 78 -6.01 5.04 -11.06
N LEU A 79 -5.81 5.09 -9.74
CA LEU A 79 -5.62 3.91 -8.90
C LEU A 79 -6.85 2.99 -8.94
N GLU A 80 -8.05 3.56 -8.79
CA GLU A 80 -9.30 2.78 -8.85
C GLU A 80 -9.42 2.04 -10.19
N THR A 81 -9.05 2.71 -11.29
CA THR A 81 -9.07 2.12 -12.63
C THR A 81 -8.13 0.93 -12.74
N ILE A 82 -6.86 1.09 -12.31
CA ILE A 82 -5.87 0.00 -12.40
C ILE A 82 -6.14 -1.13 -11.41
N ARG A 83 -6.81 -0.88 -10.28
CA ARG A 83 -7.17 -1.93 -9.30
C ARG A 83 -8.33 -2.80 -9.77
N ARG A 84 -9.18 -2.29 -10.67
CA ARG A 84 -10.25 -3.07 -11.33
C ARG A 84 -9.73 -3.99 -12.42
N ASP A 85 -8.54 -3.73 -12.95
CA ASP A 85 -7.90 -4.57 -13.96
C ASP A 85 -6.93 -5.57 -13.32
N ILE A 86 -7.19 -6.87 -13.48
CA ILE A 86 -6.35 -7.94 -12.93
C ILE A 86 -4.90 -7.89 -13.42
N ARG A 87 -4.63 -7.30 -14.59
CA ARG A 87 -3.28 -7.12 -15.14
C ARG A 87 -2.45 -6.14 -14.32
N PHE A 88 -3.10 -5.15 -13.71
CA PHE A 88 -2.45 -4.03 -13.02
C PHE A 88 -2.72 -4.01 -11.51
N SER A 89 -3.68 -4.81 -11.03
CA SER A 89 -4.15 -4.77 -9.64
C SER A 89 -3.08 -5.10 -8.60
N GLY A 90 -2.03 -5.83 -9.00
CA GLY A 90 -0.89 -6.18 -8.14
C GLY A 90 0.31 -5.22 -8.24
N LEU A 91 0.23 -4.16 -9.06
CA LEU A 91 1.33 -3.21 -9.20
C LEU A 91 1.44 -2.36 -7.94
N PRO A 92 2.64 -2.28 -7.33
CA PRO A 92 2.84 -1.42 -6.19
C PRO A 92 2.79 0.05 -6.58
N VAL A 93 2.13 0.87 -5.77
CA VAL A 93 1.91 2.31 -6.01
C VAL A 93 2.40 3.13 -4.80
N ILE A 94 3.32 4.08 -5.04
CA ILE A 94 3.61 5.19 -4.13
C ILE A 94 2.84 6.41 -4.60
N PHE A 95 2.09 7.04 -3.71
CA PHE A 95 1.53 8.36 -3.94
C PHE A 95 2.43 9.47 -3.41
N LEU A 96 2.54 10.54 -4.19
CA LEU A 96 3.10 11.83 -3.80
C LEU A 96 1.94 12.77 -3.48
N SER A 97 1.97 13.40 -2.30
CA SER A 97 0.90 14.28 -1.83
C SER A 97 1.43 15.67 -1.49
N PRO A 98 0.78 16.77 -1.90
CA PRO A 98 1.14 18.11 -1.44
C PRO A 98 0.83 18.35 0.04
N GLU A 99 -0.07 17.56 0.64
CA GLU A 99 -0.43 17.69 2.05
C GLU A 99 -0.13 16.42 2.85
N GLY A 100 0.42 16.60 4.05
CA GLY A 100 0.61 15.54 5.04
C GLY A 100 -0.68 15.13 5.76
N GLN A 101 -1.85 15.53 5.26
CA GLN A 101 -3.11 15.34 5.96
C GLN A 101 -3.53 13.87 6.03
N SER A 102 -4.06 13.50 7.19
CA SER A 102 -4.58 12.17 7.51
C SER A 102 -5.74 11.75 6.59
N GLN A 103 -6.34 12.68 5.86
CA GLN A 103 -7.43 12.44 4.92
C GLN A 103 -6.95 11.71 3.66
N ASP A 104 -5.84 12.15 3.07
CA ASP A 104 -5.31 11.57 1.84
C ASP A 104 -4.70 10.19 2.08
N LYS A 105 -3.98 10.06 3.21
CA LYS A 105 -3.44 8.77 3.65
C LYS A 105 -4.54 7.74 3.84
N VAL A 106 -5.62 8.10 4.54
CA VAL A 106 -6.75 7.17 4.78
C VAL A 106 -7.48 6.84 3.48
N THR A 107 -7.72 7.85 2.62
CA THR A 107 -8.51 7.67 1.39
C THR A 107 -7.84 6.68 0.46
N GLY A 108 -6.55 6.81 0.20
CA GLY A 108 -5.95 5.86 -0.72
C GLY A 108 -5.20 4.69 -0.07
N LEU A 109 -5.04 4.62 1.26
CA LEU A 109 -4.89 3.32 1.93
C LEU A 109 -6.16 2.48 1.71
N THR A 110 -7.33 3.11 1.73
CA THR A 110 -8.61 2.45 1.41
C THR A 110 -8.71 2.12 -0.10
N ALA A 111 -8.16 2.96 -0.97
CA ALA A 111 -8.11 2.71 -2.42
C ALA A 111 -7.03 1.70 -2.86
N GLY A 112 -6.19 1.20 -1.94
CA GLY A 112 -5.23 0.13 -2.21
C GLY A 112 -3.86 0.59 -2.72
N ALA A 113 -3.42 1.80 -2.35
CA ALA A 113 -2.04 2.23 -2.54
C ALA A 113 -1.14 1.63 -1.46
N ASP A 114 0.05 1.20 -1.85
CA ASP A 114 0.99 0.57 -0.95
C ASP A 114 1.62 1.62 -0.02
N PHE A 115 1.90 2.83 -0.54
CA PHE A 115 2.67 3.83 0.19
C PHE A 115 2.27 5.28 -0.14
N TYR A 116 2.47 6.17 0.84
CA TYR A 116 2.28 7.62 0.73
C TYR A 116 3.57 8.36 1.10
N MET A 117 3.90 9.40 0.34
CA MET A 117 4.98 10.33 0.62
C MET A 117 4.50 11.77 0.43
N VAL A 118 4.93 12.67 1.32
CA VAL A 118 4.48 14.06 1.34
C VAL A 118 5.52 14.94 0.63
N LYS A 119 5.08 15.88 -0.19
CA LYS A 119 5.88 16.92 -0.82
C LYS A 119 6.04 18.10 0.16
N PRO A 120 7.21 18.76 0.23
CA PRO A 120 8.46 18.38 -0.43
C PRO A 120 9.09 17.14 0.24
N PHE A 121 9.79 16.34 -0.56
CA PHE A 121 10.53 15.16 -0.10
C PHE A 121 11.97 15.21 -0.59
N GLU A 122 12.86 14.54 0.14
CA GLU A 122 14.23 14.34 -0.31
C GLU A 122 14.28 13.17 -1.33
N PRO A 123 14.98 13.29 -2.46
CA PRO A 123 15.09 12.22 -3.45
C PRO A 123 15.58 10.88 -2.86
N GLU A 124 16.47 10.94 -1.87
CA GLU A 124 16.95 9.78 -1.13
C GLU A 124 15.82 9.04 -0.38
N GLU A 125 14.85 9.77 0.17
CA GLU A 125 13.69 9.22 0.85
C GLU A 125 12.81 8.44 -0.13
N LEU A 126 12.54 9.03 -1.30
CA LEU A 126 11.80 8.37 -2.37
C LEU A 126 12.45 7.06 -2.79
N VAL A 127 13.77 7.07 -3.01
CA VAL A 127 14.51 5.88 -3.43
C VAL A 127 14.45 4.79 -2.36
N ALA A 128 14.64 5.16 -1.09
CA ALA A 128 14.51 4.20 0.01
C ALA A 128 13.11 3.56 0.04
N ARG A 129 12.07 4.35 -0.28
CA ARG A 129 10.69 3.87 -0.33
C ARG A 129 10.44 2.93 -1.51
N VAL A 130 10.93 3.28 -2.70
CA VAL A 130 10.89 2.44 -3.91
C VAL A 130 11.59 1.11 -3.65
N GLU A 131 12.79 1.13 -3.07
CA GLU A 131 13.56 -0.09 -2.76
C GLU A 131 12.82 -0.99 -1.77
N SER A 132 12.22 -0.41 -0.73
CA SER A 132 11.44 -1.14 0.28
C SER A 132 10.21 -1.79 -0.35
N SER A 133 9.48 -1.04 -1.19
CA SER A 133 8.27 -1.51 -1.86
C SER A 133 8.53 -2.65 -2.83
N LEU A 134 9.53 -2.49 -3.72
CA LEU A 134 9.91 -3.53 -4.68
C LEU A 134 10.38 -4.82 -3.99
N LYS A 135 11.06 -4.71 -2.85
CA LYS A 135 11.47 -5.87 -2.04
C LYS A 135 10.27 -6.61 -1.45
N GLN A 136 9.24 -5.89 -1.00
CA GLN A 136 8.02 -6.50 -0.45
C GLN A 136 7.17 -7.14 -1.56
N ALA A 137 7.01 -6.48 -2.70
CA ALA A 137 6.28 -7.03 -3.86
C ALA A 137 6.92 -8.33 -4.38
N GLY A 138 8.26 -8.44 -4.35
CA GLY A 138 8.99 -9.66 -4.73
C GLY A 138 8.93 -10.80 -3.72
N GLN A 139 8.47 -10.56 -2.49
CA GLN A 139 8.37 -11.56 -1.41
C GLN A 139 6.95 -12.13 -1.22
N LEU A 140 5.95 -11.57 -1.89
CA LEU A 140 4.59 -12.13 -1.90
C LEU A 140 4.58 -13.46 -2.69
N PRO A 141 4.14 -14.60 -2.09
CA PRO A 141 4.05 -15.85 -2.82
C PRO A 141 3.03 -15.69 -3.95
N LYS A 142 3.43 -16.06 -5.17
CA LYS A 142 2.55 -16.13 -6.36
C LYS A 142 1.25 -16.83 -5.97
N ARG A 143 0.17 -16.04 -5.89
CA ARG A 143 -1.17 -16.47 -5.50
C ARG A 143 -1.70 -17.38 -6.60
N SER A 144 -1.36 -18.67 -6.52
CA SER A 144 -1.93 -19.70 -7.38
C SER A 144 -3.42 -19.81 -7.08
N THR A 145 -4.20 -19.62 -8.13
CA THR A 145 -5.64 -19.80 -8.22
C THR A 145 -6.15 -20.96 -7.36
N ARG A 146 -6.96 -20.67 -6.33
CA ARG A 146 -7.93 -21.64 -5.80
C ARG A 146 -9.27 -20.96 -5.56
N ILE A 147 -10.20 -21.41 -6.40
CA ILE A 147 -11.65 -21.22 -6.34
C ILE A 147 -12.15 -21.53 -4.92
N HIS A 148 -12.90 -20.60 -4.32
CA HIS A 148 -13.55 -20.80 -3.02
C HIS A 148 -14.96 -21.37 -3.20
N SER A 149 -15.23 -22.47 -2.50
CA SER A 149 -16.55 -22.79 -1.95
C SER A 149 -16.53 -22.47 -0.45
N PRO A 150 -17.68 -22.17 0.19
CA PRO A 150 -17.73 -21.62 1.53
C PRO A 150 -17.78 -22.74 2.58
N ASP A 151 -16.75 -22.83 3.43
CA ASP A 151 -16.86 -23.49 4.73
C ASP A 151 -15.90 -22.86 5.73
N VAL A 152 -16.37 -22.65 6.95
CA VAL A 152 -15.75 -21.84 8.01
C VAL A 152 -14.53 -22.57 8.59
N THR A 153 -13.33 -22.25 8.11
CA THR A 153 -12.07 -22.72 8.70
C THR A 153 -11.47 -21.67 9.66
N PRO A 154 -10.82 -22.09 10.76
CA PRO A 154 -10.14 -21.18 11.69
C PRO A 154 -9.12 -20.31 10.94
N VAL A 155 -9.14 -19.00 11.22
CA VAL A 155 -8.29 -18.04 10.53
C VAL A 155 -6.84 -18.24 10.97
N GLN A 156 -6.00 -18.76 10.07
CA GLN A 156 -4.57 -18.95 10.34
C GLN A 156 -3.83 -17.61 10.19
N VAL A 157 -3.59 -16.95 11.32
CA VAL A 157 -2.74 -15.75 11.40
C VAL A 157 -1.27 -16.17 11.47
N PRO A 158 -0.34 -15.48 10.77
CA PRO A 158 1.10 -15.76 10.88
C PRO A 158 1.58 -15.70 12.33
N GLY A 159 2.32 -16.71 12.79
CA GLY A 159 2.72 -16.86 14.20
C GLY A 159 3.74 -15.83 14.75
N ASN A 160 4.03 -14.76 14.01
CA ASN A 160 5.09 -13.79 14.31
C ASN A 160 4.64 -12.32 14.18
N VAL A 161 3.36 -12.04 14.41
CA VAL A 161 2.83 -10.66 14.34
C VAL A 161 3.23 -9.85 15.57
N GLU A 162 4.12 -8.88 15.39
CA GLU A 162 4.47 -7.90 16.41
C GLU A 162 3.55 -6.68 16.34
N LEU A 163 2.71 -6.51 17.36
CA LEU A 163 1.88 -5.32 17.54
C LEU A 163 2.61 -4.28 18.40
N THR A 164 2.44 -3.01 18.04
CA THR A 164 2.93 -1.91 18.88
C THR A 164 2.14 -1.86 20.21
N PRO A 165 2.70 -1.27 21.28
CA PRO A 165 2.02 -1.17 22.58
C PRO A 165 0.62 -0.52 22.50
N THR A 166 0.44 0.42 21.57
CA THR A 166 -0.84 1.09 21.34
C THR A 166 -1.83 0.19 20.60
N GLU A 167 -1.39 -0.52 19.56
CA GLU A 167 -2.22 -1.50 18.85
C GLU A 167 -2.65 -2.65 19.78
N LEU A 168 -1.76 -3.14 20.64
CA LEU A 168 -2.08 -4.19 21.61
C LEU A 168 -3.19 -3.75 22.58
N LYS A 169 -3.16 -2.50 23.06
CA LYS A 169 -4.26 -1.94 23.87
C LYS A 169 -5.57 -1.83 23.07
N VAL A 170 -5.50 -1.38 21.82
CA VAL A 170 -6.70 -1.25 20.98
C VAL A 170 -7.31 -2.61 20.69
N VAL A 171 -6.50 -3.63 20.35
CA VAL A 171 -7.01 -4.97 20.03
C VAL A 171 -7.67 -5.65 21.24
N GLN A 172 -7.15 -5.44 22.45
CA GLN A 172 -7.76 -5.94 23.68
C GLN A 172 -9.14 -5.31 23.93
N LEU A 173 -9.30 -4.02 23.65
CA LEU A 173 -10.58 -3.33 23.81
C LEU A 173 -11.58 -3.73 22.70
N VAL A 174 -11.10 -4.01 21.49
CA VAL A 174 -11.90 -4.61 20.41
C VAL A 174 -12.40 -6.01 20.80
N ALA A 175 -11.53 -6.83 21.39
CA ALA A 175 -11.87 -8.17 21.89
C ALA A 175 -12.90 -8.16 23.02
N GLN A 176 -12.95 -7.09 23.81
CA GLN A 176 -13.98 -6.83 24.83
C GLN A 176 -15.32 -6.37 24.23
N GLY A 177 -15.41 -6.20 22.90
CA GLY A 177 -16.62 -5.81 22.19
C GLY A 177 -16.86 -4.30 22.12
N LEU A 178 -15.92 -3.46 22.58
CA LEU A 178 -16.13 -2.00 22.61
C LEU A 178 -16.11 -1.40 21.19
N ALA A 179 -17.06 -0.53 20.88
CA ALA A 179 -17.10 0.19 19.62
C ALA A 179 -15.94 1.22 19.51
N ASN A 180 -15.55 1.59 18.29
CA ASN A 180 -14.41 2.51 18.07
C ASN A 180 -14.56 3.83 18.83
N ARG A 181 -15.79 4.36 18.94
CA ARG A 181 -16.09 5.58 19.71
C ARG A 181 -15.81 5.42 21.21
N GLU A 182 -16.11 4.26 21.78
CA GLU A 182 -15.91 3.96 23.21
C GLU A 182 -14.42 3.75 23.51
N ILE A 183 -13.72 3.04 22.62
CA ILE A 183 -12.26 2.86 22.70
C ILE A 183 -11.56 4.23 22.63
N ALA A 184 -12.01 5.10 21.73
CA ALA A 184 -11.47 6.44 21.56
C ALA A 184 -11.61 7.29 22.83
N ALA A 185 -12.81 7.29 23.42
CA ALA A 185 -13.06 7.95 24.70
C ALA A 185 -12.18 7.39 25.83
N LYS A 186 -11.99 6.06 25.88
CA LYS A 186 -11.20 5.38 26.92
C LYS A 186 -9.70 5.62 26.80
N LEU A 187 -9.20 5.79 25.58
CA LEU A 187 -7.79 6.07 25.30
C LEU A 187 -7.48 7.56 25.14
N ASN A 188 -8.48 8.44 25.28
CA ASN A 188 -8.37 9.88 25.07
C ASN A 188 -7.76 10.25 23.71
N VAL A 189 -8.20 9.56 22.66
CA VAL A 189 -7.79 9.78 21.26
C VAL A 189 -9.02 9.93 20.38
N SER A 190 -8.84 10.36 19.13
CA SER A 190 -9.96 10.46 18.19
C SER A 190 -10.48 9.08 17.78
N GLN A 191 -11.78 8.98 17.46
CA GLN A 191 -12.36 7.77 16.86
C GLN A 191 -11.60 7.31 15.61
N ARG A 192 -11.15 8.28 14.80
CA ARG A 192 -10.36 8.06 13.59
C ARG A 192 -8.99 7.45 13.88
N THR A 193 -8.37 7.78 15.02
CA THR A 193 -7.13 7.15 15.49
C THR A 193 -7.36 5.67 15.79
N ILE A 194 -8.50 5.32 16.40
CA ILE A 194 -8.86 3.92 16.67
C ILE A 194 -9.12 3.15 15.36
N GLU A 195 -9.82 3.76 14.40
CA GLU A 195 -10.05 3.18 13.08
C GLU A 195 -8.73 2.89 12.35
N SER A 196 -7.76 3.82 12.41
CA SER A 196 -6.42 3.62 11.86
C SER A 196 -5.68 2.47 12.55
N HIS A 197 -5.72 2.38 13.89
CA HIS A 197 -5.12 1.26 14.60
C HIS A 197 -5.78 -0.08 14.25
N VAL A 198 -7.10 -0.15 14.14
CA VAL A 198 -7.82 -1.36 13.72
C VAL A 198 -7.42 -1.78 12.31
N SER A 199 -7.36 -0.82 11.38
CA SER A 199 -6.91 -1.08 10.01
C SER A 199 -5.48 -1.61 9.95
N ASN A 200 -4.55 -0.99 10.70
CA ASN A 200 -3.16 -1.44 10.75
C ASN A 200 -3.02 -2.85 11.33
N MET A 201 -3.81 -3.19 12.35
CA MET A 201 -3.81 -4.53 12.94
C MET A 201 -4.36 -5.58 11.98
N LEU A 202 -5.45 -5.29 11.26
CA LEU A 202 -5.98 -6.16 10.21
C LEU A 202 -4.91 -6.45 9.15
N HIS A 203 -4.20 -5.42 8.70
CA HIS A 203 -3.11 -5.57 7.74
C HIS A 203 -1.94 -6.41 8.29
N LYS A 204 -1.48 -6.13 9.51
CA LYS A 204 -0.37 -6.87 10.15
C LYS A 204 -0.71 -8.33 10.41
N THR A 205 -1.97 -8.62 10.76
CA THR A 205 -2.45 -9.97 11.06
C THR A 205 -2.94 -10.73 9.82
N GLY A 206 -3.10 -10.06 8.68
CA GLY A 206 -3.69 -10.64 7.47
C GLY A 206 -5.19 -10.94 7.61
N LEU A 207 -5.86 -10.37 8.61
CA LEU A 207 -7.29 -10.54 8.87
C LEU A 207 -8.11 -9.55 8.05
N HIS A 208 -9.30 -9.94 7.63
CA HIS A 208 -10.10 -9.19 6.67
C HIS A 208 -11.22 -8.37 7.29
N ASN A 209 -11.61 -8.66 8.53
CA ASN A 209 -12.66 -7.91 9.19
C ASN A 209 -12.48 -7.87 10.71
N ARG A 210 -13.19 -6.93 11.33
CA ARG A 210 -13.19 -6.72 12.78
C ARG A 210 -13.59 -7.98 13.55
N THR A 211 -14.51 -8.79 13.03
CA THR A 211 -14.96 -10.02 13.68
C THR A 211 -13.82 -11.02 13.80
N GLU A 212 -13.06 -11.21 12.72
CA GLU A 212 -11.86 -12.05 12.71
C GLU A 212 -10.78 -11.50 13.66
N LEU A 213 -10.56 -10.18 13.66
CA LEU A 213 -9.62 -9.52 14.58
C LEU A 213 -10.01 -9.71 16.05
N THR A 214 -11.32 -9.64 16.34
CA THR A 214 -11.87 -9.88 17.68
C THR A 214 -11.62 -11.34 18.08
N GLN A 215 -11.92 -12.28 17.19
CA GLN A 215 -11.73 -13.70 17.44
C GLN A 215 -10.25 -14.06 17.65
N TRP A 216 -9.37 -13.57 16.78
CA TRP A 216 -7.93 -13.73 16.92
C TRP A 216 -7.40 -13.15 18.23
N ALA A 217 -7.87 -11.97 18.63
CA ALA A 217 -7.44 -11.34 19.86
C ALA A 217 -7.91 -12.11 21.10
N ILE A 218 -9.11 -12.70 21.08
CA ILE A 218 -9.61 -13.58 22.15
C ILE A 218 -8.76 -14.85 22.26
N GLU A 219 -8.41 -15.46 21.13
CA GLU A 219 -7.57 -16.66 21.06
C GLU A 219 -6.13 -16.37 21.50
N SER A 220 -5.57 -15.22 21.08
CA SER A 220 -4.22 -14.77 21.45
C SER A 220 -4.12 -14.37 22.93
N ASN A 221 -5.19 -13.82 23.51
CA ASN A 221 -5.21 -13.44 24.92
C ASN A 221 -5.27 -14.66 25.86
N LYS A 222 -5.79 -15.81 25.40
CA LYS A 222 -5.67 -17.10 26.11
C LYS A 222 -4.23 -17.63 26.16
N LEU A 223 -3.38 -17.26 25.20
CA LEU A 223 -1.95 -17.61 25.16
C LEU A 223 -1.07 -16.71 26.03
N LEU A 224 -1.59 -15.55 26.49
CA LEU A 224 -0.90 -14.59 27.35
C LEU A 224 -1.28 -14.71 28.84
N THR A 225 -2.08 -15.73 29.20
CA THR A 225 -2.38 -16.09 30.61
C THR A 225 -1.87 -17.49 30.90
N ILE A 226 -0.55 -17.67 30.94
CA ILE A 226 0.17 -18.73 31.67
C ILE A 226 1.38 -18.09 32.32
#